data_AF-A0A2A4G855-F1
#
_entry.id   AF-A0A2A4G855-F1
#
_cell.length_a   1.000
_cell.length_b   1.000
_cell.length_c   1.000
_cell.angle_alpha   90.00
_cell.angle_beta   90.00
_cell.angle_gamma   90.00
#
_symmetry.space_group_name_H-M   'P 1'
#
loop_
_entity.id
_entity.type
_entity.pdbx_description
1 polymer ?
#
loop_
_entity_poly.entity_id
_entity_poly.type
_entity_poly.pdbx_seq_one_letter_code
_entity_poly.pdbx_strand_id
1 'polypeptide(L)'
;MQDLKQRTKKLAIACWLFCRDVPKSREYDAWARQLIRCSASVGANYRAAQRAKSTADFLNKLKIVEEEADETIYWLELFAEVIPERNQKIEDLLSEANQVLAIIVASIKTVKKNM
;
A
#
# COMPACT_ATOMS: atom_id res chain seq x y z
N MET A 1 11.01 10.15 -8.99
CA MET A 1 10.21 10.47 -7.78
C MET A 1 8.76 10.85 -8.08
N GLN A 2 8.46 11.53 -9.20
CA GLN A 2 7.07 11.71 -9.70
C GLN A 2 6.33 10.37 -9.92
N ASP A 3 7.09 9.33 -10.28
CA ASP A 3 6.59 7.97 -10.49
C ASP A 3 5.91 7.37 -9.24
N LEU A 4 6.57 7.36 -8.08
CA LEU A 4 6.03 6.66 -6.90
C LEU A 4 4.76 7.33 -6.31
N LYS A 5 4.62 8.66 -6.44
CA LYS A 5 3.36 9.35 -6.08
C LYS A 5 2.19 8.87 -6.95
N GLN A 6 2.45 8.63 -8.23
CA GLN A 6 1.44 8.16 -9.16
C GLN A 6 1.15 6.66 -8.98
N ARG A 7 2.18 5.85 -8.73
CA ARG A 7 2.06 4.42 -8.44
C ARG A 7 1.23 4.15 -7.19
N THR A 8 1.57 4.77 -6.07
CA THR A 8 0.80 4.64 -4.81
C THR A 8 -0.66 5.10 -4.96
N LYS A 9 -0.92 6.16 -5.75
CA LYS A 9 -2.29 6.57 -6.10
C LYS A 9 -3.02 5.49 -6.94
N LYS A 10 -2.35 4.93 -7.95
CA LYS A 10 -2.93 3.88 -8.81
C LYS A 10 -3.23 2.62 -7.99
N LEU A 11 -2.34 2.23 -7.09
CA LEU A 11 -2.54 1.10 -6.16
C LEU A 11 -3.80 1.31 -5.32
N ALA A 12 -3.96 2.46 -4.65
CA ALA A 12 -5.14 2.78 -3.85
C ALA A 12 -6.45 2.71 -4.67
N ILE A 13 -6.45 3.25 -5.90
CA ILE A 13 -7.61 3.18 -6.79
C ILE A 13 -7.90 1.73 -7.21
N ALA A 14 -6.86 0.95 -7.51
CA ALA A 14 -7.01 -0.43 -7.93
C ALA A 14 -7.55 -1.32 -6.80
N CYS A 15 -7.07 -1.14 -5.56
CA CYS A 15 -7.62 -1.77 -4.36
C CYS A 15 -9.10 -1.36 -4.15
N TRP A 16 -9.43 -0.08 -4.32
CA TRP A 16 -10.83 0.38 -4.22
C TRP A 16 -11.73 -0.28 -5.28
N LEU A 17 -11.28 -0.35 -6.53
CA LEU A 17 -12.02 -1.01 -7.61
C LEU A 17 -12.13 -2.53 -7.39
N PHE A 18 -11.14 -3.16 -6.77
CA PHE A 18 -11.24 -4.55 -6.32
C PHE A 18 -12.33 -4.70 -5.25
N CYS A 19 -12.28 -3.89 -4.17
CA CYS A 19 -13.27 -3.89 -3.10
C CYS A 19 -14.70 -3.55 -3.57
N ARG A 20 -14.86 -2.79 -4.66
CA ARG A 20 -16.19 -2.55 -5.24
C ARG A 20 -16.83 -3.86 -5.72
N ASP A 21 -16.03 -4.76 -6.26
CA ASP A 21 -16.48 -5.96 -6.95
C ASP A 21 -16.54 -7.21 -6.04
N VAL A 22 -16.08 -7.12 -4.78
CA VAL A 22 -16.18 -8.24 -3.81
C VAL A 22 -17.65 -8.51 -3.40
N PRO A 23 -17.98 -9.76 -2.99
CA PRO A 23 -19.33 -10.11 -2.56
C PRO A 23 -19.84 -9.19 -1.44
N LYS A 24 -21.16 -8.96 -1.39
CA LYS A 24 -21.77 -8.10 -0.38
C LYS A 24 -22.17 -8.93 0.83
N SER A 25 -21.31 -8.93 1.84
CA SER A 25 -21.62 -9.43 3.18
C SER A 25 -20.93 -8.56 4.24
N ARG A 26 -21.29 -8.76 5.51
CA ARG A 26 -20.67 -8.05 6.65
C ARG A 26 -19.16 -8.34 6.73
N GLU A 27 -18.78 -9.59 6.50
CA GLU A 27 -17.40 -10.08 6.55
C GLU A 27 -16.56 -9.42 5.46
N TYR A 28 -17.05 -9.41 4.22
CA TYR A 28 -16.37 -8.75 3.10
C TYR A 28 -16.29 -7.24 3.26
N ASP A 29 -17.35 -6.57 3.76
CA ASP A 29 -17.34 -5.14 4.02
C ASP A 29 -16.29 -4.75 5.08
N ALA A 30 -16.15 -5.56 6.14
CA ALA A 30 -15.14 -5.34 7.16
C ALA A 30 -13.73 -5.34 6.57
N TRP A 31 -13.38 -6.34 5.74
CA TRP A 31 -12.05 -6.43 5.13
C TRP A 31 -11.85 -5.40 4.02
N ALA A 32 -12.88 -5.12 3.22
CA ALA A 32 -12.82 -4.13 2.15
C ALA A 32 -12.49 -2.73 2.70
N ARG A 33 -13.09 -2.36 3.84
CA ARG A 33 -12.78 -1.09 4.52
C ARG A 33 -11.32 -1.02 4.98
N GLN A 34 -10.77 -2.11 5.50
CA GLN A 34 -9.37 -2.16 5.93
C GLN A 34 -8.44 -1.99 4.74
N LEU A 35 -8.64 -2.77 3.67
CA LEU A 35 -7.83 -2.68 2.45
C LEU A 35 -7.89 -1.30 1.78
N ILE A 36 -9.08 -0.68 1.71
CA ILE A 36 -9.22 0.69 1.17
C ILE A 36 -8.44 1.70 2.03
N ARG A 37 -8.48 1.56 3.35
CA ARG A 37 -7.80 2.49 4.27
C ARG A 37 -6.29 2.39 4.13
N CYS A 38 -5.71 1.20 4.31
CA CYS A 38 -4.26 1.04 4.29
C CYS A 38 -3.66 1.37 2.91
N SER A 39 -4.27 0.89 1.82
CA SER A 39 -3.78 1.18 0.47
C SER A 39 -3.80 2.69 0.13
N ALA A 40 -4.80 3.43 0.61
CA ALA A 40 -4.85 4.89 0.48
C ALA A 40 -3.81 5.60 1.38
N SER A 41 -3.59 5.09 2.59
CA SER A 41 -2.59 5.61 3.54
C SER A 41 -1.17 5.54 2.99
N VAL A 42 -0.80 4.51 2.21
CA VAL A 42 0.51 4.43 1.53
C VAL A 42 0.79 5.70 0.73
N GLY A 43 -0.13 6.09 -0.15
CA GLY A 43 0.02 7.29 -0.98
C GLY A 43 -0.06 8.59 -0.18
N ALA A 44 -0.94 8.66 0.83
CA ALA A 44 -1.10 9.83 1.68
C ALA A 44 0.17 10.11 2.50
N ASN A 45 0.69 9.09 3.19
CA ASN A 45 1.91 9.18 3.99
C ASN A 45 3.14 9.41 3.12
N TYR A 46 3.20 8.81 1.92
CA TYR A 46 4.30 9.10 1.00
C TYR A 46 4.29 10.57 0.58
N ARG A 47 3.13 11.14 0.25
CA ARG A 47 3.01 12.59 -0.05
C ARG A 47 3.41 13.46 1.15
N ALA A 48 3.11 13.04 2.37
CA ALA A 48 3.54 13.73 3.58
C ALA A 48 5.07 13.64 3.79
N ALA A 49 5.69 12.50 3.51
CA ALA A 49 7.15 12.33 3.54
C ALA A 49 7.84 13.30 2.58
N GLN A 50 7.26 13.53 1.40
CA GLN A 50 7.78 14.49 0.42
C GLN A 50 7.72 15.95 0.88
N ARG A 51 7.07 16.23 2.02
CA ARG A 51 7.03 17.54 2.68
C ARG A 51 7.70 17.50 4.05
N ALA A 52 8.59 16.53 4.29
CA ALA A 52 9.31 16.39 5.55
C ALA A 52 10.19 17.62 5.83
N LYS A 53 10.32 17.95 7.12
CA LYS A 53 11.07 19.13 7.58
C LYS A 53 12.53 18.81 7.91
N SER A 54 12.88 17.54 8.00
CA SER A 54 14.24 17.05 8.29
C SER A 54 14.41 15.63 7.76
N THR A 55 15.65 15.15 7.70
CA THR A 55 15.96 13.75 7.34
C THR A 55 15.32 12.75 8.32
N ALA A 56 15.31 13.06 9.62
CA ALA A 56 14.68 12.22 10.63
C ALA A 56 13.14 12.17 10.46
N ASP A 57 12.49 13.30 10.17
CA ASP A 57 11.05 13.37 9.88
C ASP A 57 10.71 12.62 8.58
N PHE A 58 11.57 12.73 7.56
CA PHE A 58 11.43 11.97 6.31
C PHE A 58 11.48 10.46 6.56
N LEU A 59 12.48 10.01 7.32
CA LEU A 59 12.65 8.61 7.68
C LEU A 59 11.45 8.08 8.48
N ASN A 60 10.97 8.83 9.46
CA ASN A 60 9.81 8.44 10.26
C ASN A 60 8.56 8.27 9.39
N LYS A 61 8.30 9.21 8.48
CA LYS A 61 7.15 9.11 7.56
C LYS A 61 7.30 7.97 6.56
N LEU A 62 8.51 7.67 6.08
CA LEU A 62 8.71 6.50 5.22
C LEU A 62 8.44 5.17 5.93
N LYS A 63 8.73 5.06 7.23
CA LYS A 63 8.36 3.86 8.01
C LYS A 63 6.85 3.67 8.11
N ILE A 64 6.09 4.76 8.26
CA ILE A 64 4.62 4.67 8.21
C ILE A 64 4.16 4.18 6.82
N VAL A 65 4.79 4.64 5.74
CA VAL A 65 4.47 4.13 4.39
C VAL A 65 4.82 2.64 4.25
N GLU A 66 5.93 2.19 4.84
CA GLU A 66 6.34 0.78 4.89
C GLU A 66 5.28 -0.07 5.61
N GLU A 67 4.85 0.34 6.81
CA GLU A 67 3.81 -0.34 7.60
C GLU A 67 2.48 -0.44 6.85
N GLU A 68 2.02 0.65 6.22
CA GLU A 68 0.74 0.67 5.48
C GLU A 68 0.80 -0.15 4.19
N ALA A 69 1.98 -0.25 3.56
CA ALA A 69 2.18 -1.08 2.37
C ALA A 69 2.18 -2.57 2.73
N ASP A 70 2.81 -2.93 3.84
CA ASP A 70 2.78 -4.30 4.38
C ASP A 70 1.37 -4.71 4.80
N GLU A 71 0.62 -3.83 5.49
CA GLU A 71 -0.78 -4.08 5.84
C GLU A 71 -1.65 -4.24 4.57
N THR A 72 -1.38 -3.47 3.51
CA THR A 72 -2.06 -3.63 2.22
C THR A 72 -1.82 -5.02 1.62
N ILE A 73 -0.59 -5.51 1.66
CA ILE A 73 -0.21 -6.85 1.18
C ILE A 73 -0.95 -7.92 1.98
N TYR A 74 -0.92 -7.83 3.32
CA TYR A 74 -1.60 -8.77 4.19
C TYR A 74 -3.10 -8.90 3.89
N TRP A 75 -3.80 -7.78 3.72
CA TRP A 75 -5.23 -7.83 3.38
C TRP A 75 -5.47 -8.46 1.99
N LEU A 76 -4.60 -8.23 1.01
CA LEU A 76 -4.69 -8.87 -0.29
C LEU A 76 -4.46 -10.38 -0.20
N GLU A 77 -3.51 -10.84 0.61
CA GLU A 77 -3.29 -12.27 0.88
C GLU A 77 -4.54 -12.92 1.48
N LEU A 78 -5.15 -12.29 2.49
CA LEU A 78 -6.41 -12.77 3.07
C LEU A 78 -7.53 -12.86 2.03
N PHE A 79 -7.64 -11.87 1.13
CA PHE A 79 -8.62 -11.91 0.05
C PHE A 79 -8.35 -13.02 -0.97
N ALA A 80 -7.09 -13.38 -1.23
CA ALA A 80 -6.72 -14.48 -2.12
C ALA A 80 -7.20 -15.83 -1.58
N GLU A 81 -7.10 -16.03 -0.26
CA GLU A 81 -7.54 -17.26 0.40
C GLU A 81 -9.07 -17.44 0.38
N VAL A 82 -9.84 -16.34 0.45
CA VAL A 82 -11.32 -16.41 0.55
C VAL A 82 -12.05 -16.16 -0.77
N ILE A 83 -11.37 -15.67 -1.81
CA ILE A 83 -11.93 -15.43 -3.14
C ILE A 83 -11.00 -15.97 -4.25
N PRO A 84 -10.76 -17.30 -4.30
CA PRO A 84 -9.78 -17.90 -5.22
C PRO A 84 -10.09 -17.65 -6.69
N GLU A 85 -11.35 -17.45 -7.06
CA GLU A 85 -11.76 -17.12 -8.44
C GLU A 85 -11.28 -15.73 -8.90
N ARG A 86 -10.74 -14.90 -8.00
CA ARG A 86 -10.20 -13.56 -8.31
C ARG A 86 -8.67 -13.49 -8.21
N ASN A 87 -7.99 -14.63 -8.10
CA ASN A 87 -6.54 -14.69 -7.86
C ASN A 87 -5.72 -13.84 -8.82
N GLN A 88 -5.99 -13.83 -10.13
CA GLN A 88 -5.21 -13.02 -11.07
C GLN A 88 -5.22 -11.52 -10.74
N LYS A 89 -6.39 -10.95 -10.40
CA LYS A 89 -6.50 -9.52 -10.05
C LYS A 89 -5.81 -9.23 -8.72
N ILE A 90 -5.83 -10.18 -7.79
CA ILE A 90 -5.18 -10.06 -6.49
C ILE A 90 -3.66 -10.18 -6.65
N GLU A 91 -3.17 -11.10 -7.49
CA GLU A 91 -1.75 -11.25 -7.83
C GLU A 91 -1.17 -9.98 -8.46
N ASP A 92 -1.91 -9.34 -9.37
CA ASP A 92 -1.49 -8.07 -9.97
C ASP A 92 -1.36 -6.96 -8.91
N LEU A 93 -2.31 -6.89 -7.96
CA LEU A 93 -2.27 -5.94 -6.85
C LEU A 93 -1.14 -6.25 -5.88
N LEU A 94 -0.94 -7.52 -5.53
CA LEU A 94 0.16 -7.99 -4.68
C LEU A 94 1.51 -7.65 -5.30
N SER A 95 1.67 -7.90 -6.60
CA SER A 95 2.90 -7.57 -7.33
C SER A 95 3.21 -6.08 -7.24
N GLU A 96 2.23 -5.21 -7.51
CA GLU A 96 2.44 -3.76 -7.40
C GLU A 96 2.70 -3.31 -5.95
N ALA A 97 1.96 -3.82 -4.97
CA ALA A 97 2.15 -3.50 -3.57
C ALA A 97 3.55 -3.92 -3.06
N ASN A 98 4.02 -5.11 -3.43
CA ASN A 98 5.36 -5.60 -3.12
C ASN A 98 6.46 -4.74 -3.77
N GLN A 99 6.27 -4.31 -5.02
CA GLN A 99 7.20 -3.39 -5.66
C GLN A 99 7.25 -2.03 -4.96
N VAL A 100 6.09 -1.49 -4.55
CA VAL A 100 6.02 -0.25 -3.77
C VAL A 100 6.75 -0.42 -2.44
N LEU A 101 6.49 -1.50 -1.69
CA LEU A 101 7.16 -1.81 -0.43
C LEU A 101 8.68 -1.91 -0.61
N ALA A 102 9.15 -2.65 -1.62
CA ALA A 102 10.58 -2.80 -1.90
C ALA A 102 11.28 -1.46 -2.18
N ILE A 103 10.62 -0.56 -2.93
CA ILE A 103 11.14 0.80 -3.20
C ILE A 103 11.22 1.62 -1.90
N ILE A 104 10.21 1.52 -1.03
CA ILE A 104 10.18 2.24 0.24
C ILE A 104 11.28 1.73 1.19
N VAL A 105 11.42 0.41 1.33
CA VAL A 105 12.49 -0.23 2.12
C VAL A 105 13.86 0.17 1.61
N ALA A 106 14.08 0.16 0.29
CA ALA A 106 15.33 0.62 -0.31
C ALA A 106 15.59 2.10 0.02
N SER A 107 14.57 2.95 -0.10
CA SER A 107 14.66 4.38 0.24
C SER A 107 15.04 4.61 1.70
N ILE A 108 14.44 3.87 2.63
CA ILE A 108 14.75 3.90 4.07
C ILE A 108 16.22 3.51 4.31
N LYS A 109 16.69 2.43 3.68
CA LYS A 109 18.10 1.98 3.78
C LYS A 109 19.08 3.04 3.27
N THR A 110 18.78 3.68 2.14
CA THR A 110 19.61 4.75 1.57
C THR A 110 19.67 5.96 2.49
N VAL A 111 18.54 6.40 3.05
CA VAL A 111 18.51 7.53 3.99
C VAL A 111 19.35 7.22 5.22
N LYS A 112 19.18 6.04 5.84
CA LYS A 112 19.96 5.63 7.02
C LYS A 112 21.47 5.58 6.76
N LYS A 113 21.90 5.18 5.56
CA LYS A 113 23.31 5.13 5.18
C LYS A 113 23.95 6.52 5.05
N ASN A 114 23.14 7.53 4.72
CA ASN A 114 23.59 8.91 4.46
C ASN A 114 23.34 9.84 5.66
N MET A 115 22.89 9.31 6.81
CA MET A 115 22.78 10.00 8.09
C MET A 115 24.05 9.80 8.89
#